data_AF-A0A660Z556-F1
#
_entry.id   AF-A0A660Z556-F1
#
_cell.length_a   1.000
_cell.length_b   1.000
_cell.length_c   1.000
_cell.angle_alpha   90.00
_cell.angle_beta   90.00
_cell.angle_gamma   90.00
#
_symmetry.space_group_name_H-M   'P 1'
#
loop_
_entity.id
_entity.type
_entity.pdbx_description
1 polymer ?
#
loop_
_entity_poly.entity_id
_entity_poly.type
_entity_poly.pdbx_seq_one_letter_code
_entity_poly.pdbx_strand_id
1 'polypeptide(L)'
;MNDVAEQYVRLVLEIGIYKPDYVDAYYGPKEWEPVNTSNNQVDSNVIASLTGKVDDLLNKLEALGEYQATELETLRYRFLYKQLLSVKGMISIIAGSEFSFDMEAKILYDAEPPQYSPEHFQNILDKIDEMLPGEGKLSKRLDDFRKQFIIPEEKLDTVFNAAINECRNRTSKYIKLPEGESFKIEYVNDKPWGAYNWYKGKCFSIIQVNTDLPVYMDRAVDLAAHEGYPGHHIYNTLLEEKLTKYKGWIEFSVYPLFSPISLIAEGSANFGIEMAFPKNSRMKFEKKVLFPLANLDSSKVELYYKVLELTDKLSYAGNEAARNYLDGNWDKDETLNYMVNFSLRSKERAIKSLEFIEKYRSYVINYNLGKDIVKDYIERNGGIAEYPERRWQLFEELLSTPQTPSGLME
;
A
#
# COMPACT_ATOMS: atom_id res chain seq x y z
N MET A 1 14.20 23.40 -8.51
CA MET A 1 13.27 22.41 -7.90
C MET A 1 12.67 22.85 -6.57
N ASN A 2 13.42 23.46 -5.62
CA ASN A 2 12.86 23.83 -4.30
C ASN A 2 11.58 24.69 -4.39
N ASP A 3 11.56 25.71 -5.25
CA ASP A 3 10.37 26.56 -5.42
C ASP A 3 9.16 25.78 -5.98
N VAL A 4 9.40 24.79 -6.84
CA VAL A 4 8.36 23.88 -7.35
C VAL A 4 7.86 22.98 -6.22
N ALA A 5 8.77 22.44 -5.41
CA ALA A 5 8.44 21.54 -4.31
C ALA A 5 7.55 22.22 -3.26
N GLU A 6 7.86 23.46 -2.86
CA GLU A 6 7.00 24.21 -1.93
C GLU A 6 5.59 24.41 -2.51
N GLN A 7 5.49 24.86 -3.77
CA GLN A 7 4.20 25.08 -4.42
C GLN A 7 3.43 23.78 -4.64
N TYR A 8 4.11 22.67 -4.91
CA TYR A 8 3.52 21.34 -4.97
C TYR A 8 2.86 20.96 -3.64
N VAL A 9 3.55 21.14 -2.50
CA VAL A 9 2.96 20.83 -1.18
C VAL A 9 1.70 21.66 -0.95
N ARG A 10 1.76 22.97 -1.20
CA ARG A 10 0.61 23.86 -1.05
C ARG A 10 -0.57 23.46 -1.95
N LEU A 11 -0.28 23.08 -3.19
CA LEU A 11 -1.30 22.62 -4.14
C LEU A 11 -1.96 21.32 -3.70
N VAL A 12 -1.18 20.35 -3.20
CA VAL A 12 -1.71 19.09 -2.65
C VAL A 12 -2.62 19.36 -1.45
N LEU A 13 -2.22 20.25 -0.54
CA LEU A 13 -3.03 20.65 0.61
C LEU A 13 -4.31 21.37 0.20
N GLU A 14 -4.24 22.24 -0.80
CA GLU A 14 -5.42 22.94 -1.36
C GLU A 14 -6.40 21.98 -2.01
N ILE A 15 -5.92 20.97 -2.75
CA ILE A 15 -6.77 19.91 -3.31
C ILE A 15 -7.46 19.12 -2.20
N GLY A 16 -6.79 18.88 -1.07
CA GLY A 16 -7.34 18.21 0.11
C GLY A 16 -8.61 18.88 0.68
N ILE A 17 -8.80 20.18 0.43
CA ILE A 17 -10.04 20.90 0.81
C ILE A 17 -11.24 20.39 0.00
N TYR A 18 -11.03 20.09 -1.28
CA TYR A 18 -12.06 19.68 -2.24
C TYR A 18 -12.20 18.16 -2.35
N LYS A 19 -11.15 17.40 -1.99
CA LYS A 19 -11.12 15.94 -1.92
C LYS A 19 -10.59 15.51 -0.54
N PRO A 20 -11.45 15.32 0.47
CA PRO A 20 -11.05 15.18 1.89
C PRO A 20 -10.12 13.99 2.21
N ASP A 21 -10.11 12.96 1.38
CA ASP A 21 -9.28 11.76 1.47
C ASP A 21 -8.02 11.83 0.58
N TYR A 22 -7.72 12.99 -0.02
CA TYR A 22 -6.55 13.16 -0.88
C TYR A 22 -5.24 13.24 -0.09
N VAL A 23 -5.22 13.86 1.10
CA VAL A 23 -4.01 14.00 1.92
C VAL A 23 -4.02 12.94 3.02
N ASP A 24 -3.18 11.93 2.87
CA ASP A 24 -3.01 10.82 3.82
C ASP A 24 -2.26 11.27 5.09
N ALA A 25 -1.16 11.97 4.88
CA ALA A 25 -0.33 12.53 5.95
C ALA A 25 0.26 13.88 5.56
N TYR A 26 0.40 14.76 6.55
CA TYR A 26 1.13 16.01 6.45
C TYR A 26 1.87 16.29 7.76
N TYR A 27 3.17 16.59 7.65
CA TYR A 27 4.03 16.91 8.81
C TYR A 27 4.99 18.07 8.52
N GLY A 28 4.66 18.91 7.54
CA GLY A 28 5.38 20.13 7.22
C GLY A 28 5.01 21.34 8.11
N PRO A 29 5.36 22.57 7.68
CA PRO A 29 5.03 23.80 8.41
C PRO A 29 3.53 23.96 8.65
N LYS A 30 3.14 24.15 9.91
CA LYS A 30 1.73 24.26 10.31
C LYS A 30 1.01 25.43 9.63
N GLU A 31 1.73 26.50 9.35
CA GLU A 31 1.21 27.68 8.65
C GLU A 31 0.79 27.42 7.19
N TRP A 32 1.11 26.24 6.62
CA TRP A 32 0.65 25.85 5.28
C TRP A 32 -0.62 25.01 5.31
N GLU A 33 -1.03 24.51 6.48
CA GLU A 33 -2.31 23.81 6.60
C GLU A 33 -3.43 24.75 6.16
N PRO A 34 -4.31 24.31 5.25
CA PRO A 34 -5.32 25.18 4.70
C PRO A 34 -6.31 25.58 5.80
N VAL A 35 -6.56 26.88 5.93
CA VAL A 35 -7.67 27.36 6.75
C VAL A 35 -8.95 26.97 6.02
N ASN A 36 -9.77 26.13 6.63
CA ASN A 36 -11.01 25.66 6.01
C ASN A 36 -12.05 26.79 5.98
N THR A 37 -11.90 27.71 5.02
CA THR A 37 -12.75 28.91 4.85
C THR A 37 -13.72 28.79 3.68
N SER A 38 -13.56 27.79 2.83
CA SER A 38 -14.46 27.48 1.72
C SER A 38 -15.56 26.52 2.17
N ASN A 39 -16.77 26.65 1.65
CA ASN A 39 -17.85 25.66 1.83
C ASN A 39 -17.58 24.32 1.12
N ASN A 40 -16.30 24.00 0.81
CA ASN A 40 -15.85 22.87 -0.01
C ASN A 40 -16.55 22.76 -1.38
N GLN A 41 -17.09 23.86 -1.90
CA GLN A 41 -17.74 23.90 -3.20
C GLN A 41 -16.69 24.00 -4.30
N VAL A 42 -16.75 23.07 -5.24
CA VAL A 42 -15.95 23.07 -6.46
C VAL A 42 -16.76 23.81 -7.53
N ASP A 43 -16.18 24.88 -8.08
CA ASP A 43 -16.72 25.60 -9.23
C ASP A 43 -15.68 25.71 -10.35
N SER A 44 -16.08 26.28 -11.50
CA SER A 44 -15.19 26.42 -12.65
C SER A 44 -13.98 27.32 -12.38
N ASN A 45 -14.06 28.29 -11.46
CA ASN A 45 -12.94 29.16 -11.11
C ASN A 45 -11.92 28.41 -10.26
N VAL A 46 -12.38 27.57 -9.32
CA VAL A 46 -11.52 26.68 -8.54
C VAL A 46 -10.78 25.73 -9.48
N ILE A 47 -11.49 25.05 -10.39
CA ILE A 47 -10.87 24.13 -11.35
C ILE A 47 -9.85 24.86 -12.25
N ALA A 48 -10.19 26.03 -12.79
CA ALA A 48 -9.28 26.81 -13.62
C ALA A 48 -8.03 27.26 -12.85
N SER A 49 -8.19 27.67 -11.58
CA SER A 49 -7.08 28.05 -10.68
C SER A 49 -6.15 26.88 -10.41
N LEU A 50 -6.68 25.71 -10.00
CA LEU A 50 -5.88 24.52 -9.74
C LEU A 50 -5.16 24.03 -11.00
N THR A 51 -5.85 24.03 -12.14
CA THR A 51 -5.28 23.64 -13.44
C THR A 51 -4.13 24.57 -13.83
N GLY A 52 -4.32 25.90 -13.70
CA GLY A 52 -3.26 26.87 -13.98
C GLY A 52 -2.03 26.69 -13.07
N LYS A 53 -2.25 26.39 -11.77
CA LYS A 53 -1.16 26.10 -10.82
C LYS A 53 -0.37 24.85 -11.20
N VAL A 54 -1.02 23.73 -11.50
CA VAL A 54 -0.30 22.50 -11.87
C VAL A 54 0.44 22.63 -13.20
N ASP A 55 -0.15 23.32 -14.19
CA ASP A 55 0.48 23.55 -15.49
C ASP A 55 1.71 24.45 -15.37
N ASP A 56 1.65 25.51 -14.57
CA ASP A 56 2.80 26.35 -14.28
C ASP A 56 3.94 25.58 -13.58
N LEU A 57 3.62 24.68 -12.65
CA LEU A 57 4.63 23.83 -11.98
C LEU A 57 5.27 22.82 -12.93
N LEU A 58 4.49 22.20 -13.82
CA LEU A 58 5.02 21.31 -14.87
C LEU A 58 5.94 22.09 -15.82
N ASN A 59 5.53 23.26 -16.30
CA ASN A 59 6.36 24.11 -17.15
C ASN A 59 7.67 24.53 -16.46
N LYS A 60 7.62 24.88 -15.16
CA LYS A 60 8.79 25.21 -14.36
C LYS A 60 9.75 24.04 -14.21
N LEU A 61 9.26 22.79 -14.11
CA LEU A 61 10.11 21.61 -14.15
C LEU A 61 10.73 21.43 -15.53
N GLU A 62 9.94 21.45 -16.59
CA GLU A 62 10.44 21.23 -17.96
C GLU A 62 11.53 22.25 -18.35
N ALA A 63 11.42 23.48 -17.86
CA ALA A 63 12.45 24.51 -18.02
C ALA A 63 13.82 24.17 -17.38
N LEU A 64 13.88 23.15 -16.52
CA LEU A 64 15.13 22.62 -15.95
C LEU A 64 15.83 21.61 -16.87
N GLY A 65 15.35 21.38 -18.10
CA GLY A 65 15.90 20.36 -19.00
C GLY A 65 17.40 20.49 -19.34
N GLU A 66 17.98 21.68 -19.20
CA GLU A 66 19.42 21.93 -19.41
C GLU A 66 20.26 21.90 -18.12
N TYR A 67 19.63 21.71 -16.95
CA TYR A 67 20.32 21.63 -15.67
C TYR A 67 21.17 20.36 -15.57
N GLN A 68 22.45 20.52 -15.22
CA GLN A 68 23.35 19.39 -14.95
C GLN A 68 23.03 18.77 -13.59
N ALA A 69 22.02 17.91 -13.56
CA ALA A 69 21.56 17.23 -12.36
C ALA A 69 22.53 16.12 -11.92
N THR A 70 22.73 16.00 -10.61
CA THR A 70 23.21 14.75 -9.99
C THR A 70 22.19 13.63 -10.17
N GLU A 71 22.61 12.37 -9.99
CA GLU A 71 21.70 11.21 -10.05
C GLU A 71 20.48 11.37 -9.12
N LEU A 72 20.71 11.80 -7.88
CA LEU A 72 19.64 11.99 -6.91
C LEU A 72 18.71 13.16 -7.28
N GLU A 73 19.24 14.22 -7.90
CA GLU A 73 18.42 15.33 -8.43
C GLU A 73 17.59 14.88 -9.65
N THR A 74 18.11 13.98 -10.48
CA THR A 74 17.36 13.37 -11.58
C THR A 74 16.19 12.53 -11.05
N LEU A 75 16.41 11.74 -9.98
CA LEU A 75 15.34 11.02 -9.29
C LEU A 75 14.30 12.00 -8.73
N ARG A 76 14.75 13.07 -8.05
CA ARG A 76 13.87 14.10 -7.50
C ARG A 76 13.01 14.78 -8.59
N TYR A 77 13.62 15.09 -9.73
CA TYR A 77 12.92 15.64 -10.88
C TYR A 77 11.83 14.69 -11.37
N ARG A 78 12.17 13.41 -11.59
CA ARG A 78 11.23 12.37 -12.04
C ARG A 78 10.08 12.21 -11.06
N PHE A 79 10.38 12.17 -9.76
CA PHE A 79 9.39 12.11 -8.69
C PHE A 79 8.41 13.27 -8.78
N LEU A 80 8.88 14.52 -8.71
CA LEU A 80 8.02 15.70 -8.76
C LEU A 80 7.19 15.76 -10.04
N TYR A 81 7.79 15.41 -11.19
CA TYR A 81 7.08 15.40 -12.47
C TYR A 81 5.92 14.40 -12.47
N LYS A 82 6.16 13.16 -12.04
CA LYS A 82 5.11 12.12 -11.96
C LYS A 82 4.04 12.46 -10.92
N GLN A 83 4.43 13.05 -9.78
CA GLN A 83 3.48 13.54 -8.79
C GLN A 83 2.58 14.64 -9.36
N LEU A 84 3.12 15.60 -10.11
CA LEU A 84 2.35 16.69 -10.72
C LEU A 84 1.42 16.20 -11.85
N LEU A 85 1.81 15.19 -12.62
CA LEU A 85 0.91 14.54 -13.57
C LEU A 85 -0.28 13.88 -12.87
N SER A 86 -0.04 13.21 -11.74
CA SER A 86 -1.11 12.64 -10.92
C SER A 86 -2.01 13.72 -10.30
N VAL A 87 -1.43 14.81 -9.80
CA VAL A 87 -2.18 16.00 -9.34
C VAL A 87 -3.08 16.54 -10.46
N LYS A 88 -2.57 16.67 -11.69
CA LYS A 88 -3.35 17.11 -12.85
C LYS A 88 -4.51 16.16 -13.14
N GLY A 89 -4.26 14.85 -13.08
CA GLY A 89 -5.29 13.82 -13.17
C GLY A 89 -6.37 13.94 -12.10
N MET A 90 -5.98 14.14 -10.84
CA MET A 90 -6.91 14.35 -9.73
C MET A 90 -7.76 15.61 -9.92
N ILE A 91 -7.18 16.70 -10.41
CA ILE A 91 -7.95 17.91 -10.74
C ILE A 91 -9.00 17.62 -11.82
N SER A 92 -8.67 16.82 -12.85
CA SER A 92 -9.65 16.39 -13.86
C SER A 92 -10.78 15.55 -13.26
N ILE A 93 -10.48 14.64 -12.31
CA ILE A 93 -11.50 13.86 -11.58
C ILE A 93 -12.40 14.77 -10.75
N ILE A 94 -11.84 15.74 -10.02
CA ILE A 94 -12.60 16.73 -9.25
C ILE A 94 -13.48 17.60 -10.16
N ALA A 95 -13.04 17.84 -11.40
CA ALA A 95 -13.81 18.54 -12.43
C ALA A 95 -14.91 17.66 -13.08
N GLY A 96 -15.04 16.38 -12.69
CA GLY A 96 -16.07 15.45 -13.19
C GLY A 96 -15.64 14.58 -14.37
N SER A 97 -14.33 14.47 -14.64
CA SER A 97 -13.84 13.53 -15.67
C SER A 97 -13.96 12.09 -15.18
N GLU A 98 -14.45 11.20 -16.04
CA GLU A 98 -14.49 9.76 -15.80
C GLU A 98 -13.40 9.08 -16.62
N PHE A 99 -12.50 8.37 -15.96
CA PHE A 99 -11.46 7.56 -16.59
C PHE A 99 -11.85 6.08 -16.52
N SER A 100 -11.44 5.30 -17.53
CA SER A 100 -11.39 3.85 -17.38
C SER A 100 -10.41 3.46 -16.28
N PHE A 101 -10.56 2.27 -15.72
CA PHE A 101 -9.70 1.74 -14.67
C PHE A 101 -8.21 1.81 -15.04
N ASP A 102 -7.86 1.41 -16.26
CA ASP A 102 -6.47 1.46 -16.76
C ASP A 102 -5.92 2.88 -16.90
N MET A 103 -6.74 3.79 -17.42
CA MET A 103 -6.31 5.17 -17.61
C MET A 103 -6.15 5.87 -16.26
N GLU A 104 -7.05 5.61 -15.32
CA GLU A 104 -6.93 6.09 -13.95
C GLU A 104 -5.68 5.53 -13.26
N ALA A 105 -5.43 4.22 -13.38
CA ALA A 105 -4.24 3.57 -12.83
C ALA A 105 -2.95 4.21 -13.36
N LYS A 106 -2.88 4.43 -14.67
CA LYS A 106 -1.74 5.03 -15.34
C LYS A 106 -1.51 6.49 -14.91
N ILE A 107 -2.58 7.29 -14.86
CA ILE A 107 -2.49 8.71 -14.51
C ILE A 107 -2.15 8.90 -13.03
N LEU A 108 -2.86 8.20 -12.14
CA LEU A 108 -2.74 8.43 -10.70
C LEU A 108 -1.55 7.70 -10.10
N TYR A 109 -1.25 6.48 -10.55
CA TYR A 109 -0.25 5.61 -9.90
C TYR A 109 0.94 5.27 -10.79
N ASP A 110 1.06 5.88 -11.99
CA ASP A 110 2.20 5.67 -12.88
C ASP A 110 2.46 4.19 -13.24
N ALA A 111 1.37 3.40 -13.34
CA ALA A 111 1.44 1.97 -13.58
C ALA A 111 0.30 1.47 -14.47
N GLU A 112 0.57 0.39 -15.20
CA GLU A 112 -0.41 -0.29 -16.06
C GLU A 112 -0.68 -1.69 -15.47
N PRO A 113 -1.87 -1.94 -14.89
CA PRO A 113 -2.16 -3.22 -14.26
C PRO A 113 -2.32 -4.32 -15.30
N PRO A 114 -1.70 -5.50 -15.11
CA PRO A 114 -1.83 -6.62 -16.04
C PRO A 114 -3.29 -7.11 -16.12
N GLN A 115 -3.57 -7.84 -17.20
CA GLN A 115 -4.85 -8.50 -17.40
C GLN A 115 -4.68 -10.02 -17.34
N TYR A 116 -5.57 -10.69 -16.61
CA TYR A 116 -5.58 -12.15 -16.51
C TYR A 116 -6.92 -12.72 -16.97
N SER A 117 -6.86 -13.86 -17.66
CA SER A 117 -8.06 -14.57 -18.10
C SER A 117 -8.75 -15.29 -16.94
N PRO A 118 -10.06 -15.57 -17.02
CA PRO A 118 -10.73 -16.45 -16.07
C PRO A 118 -10.07 -17.84 -15.94
N GLU A 119 -9.49 -18.36 -17.03
CA GLU A 119 -8.76 -19.63 -17.04
C GLU A 119 -7.50 -19.60 -16.17
N HIS A 120 -6.79 -18.46 -16.13
CA HIS A 120 -5.65 -18.27 -15.22
C HIS A 120 -6.07 -18.49 -13.75
N PHE A 121 -7.17 -17.85 -13.33
CA PHE A 121 -7.68 -17.99 -11.98
C PHE A 121 -8.27 -19.39 -11.72
N GLN A 122 -8.97 -19.98 -12.69
CA GLN A 122 -9.50 -21.34 -12.55
C GLN A 122 -8.41 -22.36 -12.26
N ASN A 123 -7.27 -22.28 -12.97
CA ASN A 123 -6.12 -23.16 -12.71
C ASN A 123 -5.52 -23.02 -11.29
N ILE A 124 -5.68 -21.86 -10.65
CA ILE A 124 -5.28 -21.65 -9.26
C ILE A 124 -6.33 -22.21 -8.30
N LEU A 125 -7.62 -21.97 -8.59
CA LEU A 125 -8.73 -22.50 -7.81
C LEU A 125 -8.69 -24.03 -7.74
N ASP A 126 -8.44 -24.69 -8.86
CA ASP A 126 -8.37 -26.16 -8.94
C ASP A 126 -7.27 -26.71 -8.02
N LYS A 127 -6.11 -26.05 -7.98
CA LYS A 127 -5.02 -26.42 -7.05
C LYS A 127 -5.41 -26.24 -5.59
N ILE A 128 -6.13 -25.16 -5.26
CA ILE A 128 -6.62 -24.95 -3.89
C ILE A 128 -7.66 -26.02 -3.53
N ASP A 129 -8.54 -26.38 -4.48
CA ASP A 129 -9.57 -27.40 -4.30
C ASP A 129 -8.99 -28.78 -4.01
N GLU A 130 -7.94 -29.18 -4.74
CA GLU A 130 -7.21 -30.43 -4.50
C GLU A 130 -6.51 -30.46 -3.13
N MET A 131 -6.04 -29.30 -2.64
CA MET A 131 -5.26 -29.22 -1.39
C MET A 131 -6.11 -29.16 -0.12
N LEU A 132 -7.30 -28.57 -0.19
CA LEU A 132 -8.15 -28.41 0.98
C LEU A 132 -8.88 -29.73 1.31
N PRO A 133 -9.04 -30.08 2.60
CA PRO A 133 -9.85 -31.25 2.95
C PRO A 133 -11.36 -30.98 2.81
N GLY A 134 -12.15 -32.05 2.74
CA GLY A 134 -13.62 -32.02 2.76
C GLY A 134 -14.27 -31.90 1.37
N GLU A 135 -15.60 -31.88 1.35
CA GLU A 135 -16.42 -31.80 0.14
C GLU A 135 -17.27 -30.51 0.14
N GLY A 136 -17.81 -30.13 -1.02
CA GLY A 136 -18.69 -28.97 -1.18
C GLY A 136 -17.98 -27.70 -1.68
N LYS A 137 -18.64 -26.54 -1.53
CA LYS A 137 -18.17 -25.26 -2.10
C LYS A 137 -16.78 -24.87 -1.57
N LEU A 138 -15.83 -24.63 -2.49
CA LEU A 138 -14.43 -24.30 -2.18
C LEU A 138 -14.28 -23.13 -1.19
N SER A 139 -15.02 -22.03 -1.40
CA SER A 139 -14.99 -20.86 -0.50
C SER A 139 -15.34 -21.22 0.95
N LYS A 140 -16.32 -22.12 1.14
CA LYS A 140 -16.71 -22.59 2.47
C LYS A 140 -15.64 -23.47 3.09
N ARG A 141 -15.05 -24.39 2.31
CA ARG A 141 -13.93 -25.25 2.75
C ARG A 141 -12.73 -24.41 3.17
N LEU A 142 -12.41 -23.35 2.42
CA LEU A 142 -11.34 -22.41 2.77
C LEU A 142 -11.65 -21.66 4.06
N ASP A 143 -12.84 -21.06 4.19
CA ASP A 143 -13.22 -20.33 5.41
C ASP A 143 -13.23 -21.24 6.64
N ASP A 144 -13.78 -22.46 6.54
CA ASP A 144 -13.82 -23.43 7.63
C ASP A 144 -12.42 -23.97 7.98
N PHE A 145 -11.52 -24.10 6.99
CA PHE A 145 -10.10 -24.39 7.23
C PHE A 145 -9.40 -23.26 7.98
N ARG A 146 -9.57 -22.00 7.55
CA ARG A 146 -8.93 -20.82 8.16
C ARG A 146 -9.39 -20.56 9.59
N LYS A 147 -10.62 -20.90 9.96
CA LYS A 147 -11.15 -20.70 11.33
C LYS A 147 -10.31 -21.39 12.43
N GLN A 148 -9.58 -22.46 12.09
CA GLN A 148 -8.66 -23.13 13.02
C GLN A 148 -7.47 -22.26 13.44
N PHE A 149 -7.23 -21.15 12.75
CA PHE A 149 -6.10 -20.25 12.94
C PHE A 149 -6.51 -18.86 13.44
N ILE A 150 -7.74 -18.72 13.96
CA ILE A 150 -8.20 -17.47 14.58
C ILE A 150 -7.43 -17.26 15.89
N ILE A 151 -6.82 -16.09 16.05
CA ILE A 151 -6.16 -15.69 17.29
C ILE A 151 -7.27 -15.39 18.31
N PRO A 152 -7.27 -16.02 19.51
CA PRO A 152 -8.19 -15.65 20.58
C PRO A 152 -8.04 -14.16 20.94
N GLU A 153 -9.17 -13.47 21.14
CA GLU A 153 -9.19 -12.01 21.34
C GLU A 153 -8.30 -11.58 22.51
N GLU A 154 -8.31 -12.33 23.61
CA GLU A 154 -7.51 -12.08 24.80
C GLU A 154 -6.00 -12.32 24.60
N LYS A 155 -5.61 -12.93 23.48
CA LYS A 155 -4.21 -13.18 23.09
C LYS A 155 -3.73 -12.23 22.01
N LEU A 156 -4.62 -11.44 21.41
CA LEU A 156 -4.35 -10.62 20.24
C LEU A 156 -3.17 -9.67 20.45
N ASP A 157 -3.22 -8.89 21.53
CA ASP A 157 -2.15 -7.94 21.87
C ASP A 157 -0.80 -8.63 22.11
N THR A 158 -0.80 -9.74 22.84
CA THR A 158 0.44 -10.50 23.10
C THR A 158 1.06 -11.03 21.81
N VAL A 159 0.25 -11.56 20.90
CA VAL A 159 0.70 -12.10 19.61
C VAL A 159 1.21 -10.98 18.70
N PHE A 160 0.50 -9.85 18.60
CA PHE A 160 0.95 -8.72 17.80
C PHE A 160 2.25 -8.11 18.33
N ASN A 161 2.36 -7.88 19.63
CA ASN A 161 3.59 -7.36 20.22
C ASN A 161 4.78 -8.29 19.97
N ALA A 162 4.59 -9.61 20.03
CA ALA A 162 5.63 -10.57 19.67
C ALA A 162 6.03 -10.49 18.18
N ALA A 163 5.06 -10.36 17.27
CA ALA A 163 5.32 -10.20 15.85
C ALA A 163 6.07 -8.89 15.56
N ILE A 164 5.64 -7.77 16.14
CA ILE A 164 6.27 -6.45 16.00
C ILE A 164 7.72 -6.48 16.49
N ASN A 165 7.97 -7.08 17.65
CA ASN A 165 9.32 -7.19 18.19
C ASN A 165 10.25 -7.99 17.26
N GLU A 166 9.76 -9.09 16.68
CA GLU A 166 10.56 -9.86 15.71
C GLU A 166 10.78 -9.08 14.42
N CYS A 167 9.74 -8.44 13.87
CA CYS A 167 9.85 -7.55 12.71
C CYS A 167 10.93 -6.48 12.95
N ARG A 168 10.86 -5.77 14.09
CA ARG A 168 11.83 -4.75 14.48
C ARG A 168 13.24 -5.32 14.62
N ASN A 169 13.38 -6.47 15.27
CA ASN A 169 14.68 -7.14 15.45
C ASN A 169 15.32 -7.53 14.12
N ARG A 170 14.53 -7.83 13.09
CA ARG A 170 15.05 -8.18 11.77
C ARG A 170 15.41 -6.95 10.96
N THR A 171 14.53 -5.94 10.96
CA THR A 171 14.78 -4.67 10.28
C THR A 171 16.01 -3.96 10.82
N SER A 172 16.14 -3.86 12.15
CA SER A 172 17.25 -3.12 12.81
C SER A 172 18.64 -3.72 12.62
N LYS A 173 18.75 -4.96 12.09
CA LYS A 173 20.04 -5.55 11.72
C LYS A 173 20.64 -4.91 10.47
N TYR A 174 19.80 -4.35 9.60
CA TYR A 174 20.22 -3.84 8.30
C TYR A 174 19.92 -2.35 8.13
N ILE A 175 18.77 -1.89 8.61
CA ILE A 175 18.38 -0.48 8.55
C ILE A 175 18.66 0.17 9.89
N LYS A 176 19.45 1.25 9.90
CA LYS A 176 19.69 2.04 11.11
C LYS A 176 18.42 2.84 11.44
N LEU A 177 17.69 2.37 12.45
CA LEU A 177 16.49 3.03 12.96
C LEU A 177 16.85 4.39 13.59
N PRO A 178 16.18 5.50 13.19
CA PRO A 178 16.40 6.81 13.78
C PRO A 178 16.17 6.83 15.29
N GLU A 179 16.92 7.68 15.99
CA GLU A 179 16.79 7.79 17.44
C GLU A 179 15.40 8.34 17.80
N GLY A 180 14.68 7.64 18.68
CA GLY A 180 13.35 8.04 19.11
C GLY A 180 12.21 7.64 18.15
N GLU A 181 12.49 6.93 17.05
CA GLU A 181 11.42 6.33 16.25
C GLU A 181 10.55 5.43 17.12
N SER A 182 9.24 5.54 16.97
CA SER A 182 8.30 4.69 17.69
C SER A 182 6.91 4.73 17.08
N PHE A 183 6.09 3.75 17.45
CA PHE A 183 4.67 3.83 17.20
C PHE A 183 3.86 3.25 18.36
N LYS A 184 2.58 3.63 18.41
CA LYS A 184 1.61 3.05 19.34
C LYS A 184 0.57 2.24 18.58
N ILE A 185 0.12 1.15 19.19
CA ILE A 185 -0.98 0.34 18.67
C ILE A 185 -2.27 0.79 19.36
N GLU A 186 -3.33 0.95 18.57
CA GLU A 186 -4.68 1.20 19.04
C GLU A 186 -5.62 0.15 18.46
N TYR A 187 -6.27 -0.63 19.31
CA TYR A 187 -7.35 -1.52 18.89
C TYR A 187 -8.65 -0.72 18.78
N VAL A 188 -9.25 -0.75 17.60
CA VAL A 188 -10.43 0.05 17.25
C VAL A 188 -11.53 -0.83 16.68
N ASN A 189 -12.77 -0.33 16.74
CA ASN A 189 -13.95 -0.95 16.10
C ASN A 189 -14.62 0.08 15.19
N ASP A 190 -15.61 -0.37 14.42
CA ASP A 190 -16.44 0.42 13.50
C ASP A 190 -15.60 1.22 12.48
N LYS A 191 -14.52 0.62 11.97
CA LYS A 191 -13.64 1.23 10.97
C LYS A 191 -13.76 0.55 9.60
N PRO A 192 -13.63 1.31 8.49
CA PRO A 192 -13.69 0.72 7.15
C PRO A 192 -12.39 0.02 6.72
N TRP A 193 -11.33 0.07 7.55
CA TRP A 193 -10.04 -0.58 7.31
C TRP A 193 -9.79 -1.73 8.30
N GLY A 194 -8.90 -2.67 7.92
CA GLY A 194 -8.46 -3.76 8.79
C GLY A 194 -7.30 -3.38 9.71
N ALA A 195 -6.37 -2.59 9.19
CA ALA A 195 -5.39 -1.84 9.96
C ALA A 195 -5.01 -0.59 9.19
N TYR A 196 -4.40 0.38 9.87
CA TYR A 196 -3.94 1.59 9.22
C TYR A 196 -2.85 2.29 10.05
N ASN A 197 -1.80 2.75 9.38
CA ASN A 197 -0.75 3.57 9.97
C ASN A 197 -1.03 5.06 9.78
N TRP A 198 -1.32 5.74 10.88
CA TRP A 198 -1.35 7.20 10.92
C TRP A 198 0.03 7.75 11.23
N TYR A 199 0.78 8.16 10.22
CA TYR A 199 2.06 8.85 10.43
C TYR A 199 1.82 10.27 10.96
N LYS A 200 2.49 10.64 12.05
CA LYS A 200 2.29 11.94 12.75
C LYS A 200 3.49 12.88 12.63
N GLY A 201 4.49 12.51 11.83
CA GLY A 201 5.80 13.15 11.82
C GLY A 201 6.61 12.87 13.08
N LYS A 202 7.83 13.40 13.14
CA LYS A 202 8.80 13.16 14.21
C LYS A 202 9.12 11.68 14.39
N CYS A 203 9.12 10.92 13.29
CA CYS A 203 9.33 9.46 13.32
C CYS A 203 8.33 8.73 14.25
N PHE A 204 7.09 9.23 14.34
CA PHE A 204 6.05 8.66 15.19
C PHE A 204 4.80 8.26 14.39
N SER A 205 4.29 7.04 14.62
CA SER A 205 3.02 6.56 14.07
C SER A 205 2.02 6.16 15.14
N ILE A 206 0.74 6.18 14.77
CA ILE A 206 -0.33 5.45 15.47
C ILE A 206 -0.83 4.37 14.52
N ILE A 207 -0.65 3.10 14.88
CA ILE A 207 -1.14 1.96 14.10
C ILE A 207 -2.47 1.53 14.71
N GLN A 208 -3.54 1.68 13.96
CA GLN A 208 -4.86 1.21 14.34
C GLN A 208 -5.09 -0.19 13.79
N VAL A 209 -5.58 -1.12 14.62
CA VAL A 209 -5.98 -2.47 14.22
C VAL A 209 -7.47 -2.62 14.48
N ASN A 210 -8.24 -2.91 13.43
CA ASN A 210 -9.68 -3.09 13.54
C ASN A 210 -10.03 -4.51 13.99
N THR A 211 -10.80 -4.62 15.07
CA THR A 211 -11.22 -5.88 15.68
C THR A 211 -12.68 -6.28 15.40
N ASP A 212 -13.36 -5.59 14.47
CA ASP A 212 -14.73 -5.91 14.04
C ASP A 212 -14.88 -7.34 13.48
N LEU A 213 -13.79 -7.89 12.92
CA LEU A 213 -13.74 -9.24 12.33
C LEU A 213 -12.65 -10.09 13.00
N PRO A 214 -12.83 -11.43 13.05
CA PRO A 214 -11.80 -12.32 13.58
C PRO A 214 -10.45 -12.14 12.90
N VAL A 215 -9.39 -12.01 13.71
CA VAL A 215 -8.01 -11.88 13.24
C VAL A 215 -7.36 -13.25 13.19
N TYR A 216 -6.82 -13.60 12.03
CA TYR A 216 -6.16 -14.89 11.78
C TYR A 216 -4.65 -14.78 12.02
N MET A 217 -3.99 -15.91 12.29
CA MET A 217 -2.56 -15.97 12.64
C MET A 217 -1.64 -15.35 11.58
N ASP A 218 -1.96 -15.48 10.28
CA ASP A 218 -1.22 -14.82 9.20
C ASP A 218 -1.20 -13.29 9.36
N ARG A 219 -2.31 -12.71 9.84
CA ARG A 219 -2.41 -11.25 10.00
C ARG A 219 -1.47 -10.68 11.06
N ALA A 220 -1.00 -11.50 12.00
CA ALA A 220 -0.07 -11.06 13.04
C ALA A 220 1.23 -10.50 12.44
N VAL A 221 1.89 -11.30 11.60
CA VAL A 221 3.13 -10.90 10.93
C VAL A 221 2.85 -9.90 9.80
N ASP A 222 1.77 -10.09 9.03
CA ASP A 222 1.45 -9.18 7.94
C ASP A 222 1.29 -7.75 8.43
N LEU A 223 0.45 -7.51 9.44
CA LEU A 223 0.21 -6.17 9.96
C LEU A 223 1.43 -5.60 10.68
N ALA A 224 2.12 -6.41 11.48
CA ALA A 224 3.33 -5.98 12.18
C ALA A 224 4.42 -5.49 11.21
N ALA A 225 4.56 -6.17 10.07
CA ALA A 225 5.54 -5.80 9.06
C ALA A 225 5.07 -4.68 8.13
N HIS A 226 3.84 -4.80 7.61
CA HIS A 226 3.25 -3.86 6.65
C HIS A 226 3.03 -2.48 7.27
N GLU A 227 2.44 -2.40 8.46
CA GLU A 227 2.19 -1.11 9.12
C GLU A 227 3.43 -0.62 9.89
N GLY A 228 4.26 -1.54 10.39
CA GLY A 228 5.40 -1.25 11.26
C GLY A 228 6.74 -1.44 10.56
N TYR A 229 7.42 -2.56 10.87
CA TYR A 229 8.81 -2.81 10.49
C TYR A 229 8.93 -3.92 9.43
N PRO A 230 9.42 -3.68 8.20
CA PRO A 230 9.97 -2.44 7.67
C PRO A 230 8.99 -1.65 6.79
N GLY A 231 7.67 -1.80 6.95
CA GLY A 231 6.66 -1.18 6.10
C GLY A 231 6.42 0.31 6.37
N HIS A 232 5.15 0.75 6.41
CA HIS A 232 4.75 2.16 6.38
C HIS A 232 5.43 3.04 7.43
N HIS A 233 5.61 2.55 8.67
CA HIS A 233 6.30 3.32 9.69
C HIS A 233 7.75 3.63 9.30
N ILE A 234 8.48 2.64 8.81
CA ILE A 234 9.88 2.80 8.37
C ILE A 234 9.98 3.61 7.08
N TYR A 235 9.07 3.38 6.13
CA TYR A 235 9.02 4.17 4.91
C TYR A 235 8.91 5.67 5.20
N ASN A 236 7.87 6.08 5.95
CA ASN A 236 7.68 7.49 6.28
C ASN A 236 8.82 8.05 7.16
N THR A 237 9.34 7.24 8.09
CA THR A 237 10.48 7.62 8.93
C THR A 237 11.75 7.88 8.12
N LEU A 238 12.04 7.08 7.09
CA LEU A 238 13.18 7.30 6.21
C LEU A 238 12.97 8.50 5.29
N LEU A 239 11.75 8.72 4.78
CA LEU A 239 11.43 9.92 4.01
C LEU A 239 11.63 11.20 4.85
N GLU A 240 11.10 11.23 6.08
CA GLU A 240 11.23 12.39 6.97
C GLU A 240 12.71 12.65 7.30
N GLU A 241 13.46 11.64 7.73
CA GLU A 241 14.83 11.83 8.18
C GLU A 241 15.80 12.12 7.03
N LYS A 242 15.72 11.34 5.94
CA LYS A 242 16.70 11.38 4.85
C LYS A 242 16.39 12.47 3.84
N LEU A 243 15.12 12.72 3.53
CA LEU A 243 14.73 13.65 2.46
C LEU A 243 14.20 14.96 3.02
N THR A 244 13.25 14.94 3.95
CA THR A 244 12.69 16.19 4.50
C THR A 244 13.71 16.93 5.38
N LYS A 245 14.27 16.28 6.40
CA LYS A 245 15.17 16.92 7.36
C LYS A 245 16.59 17.07 6.81
N TYR A 246 17.22 15.96 6.40
CA TYR A 246 18.63 15.99 5.99
C TYR A 246 18.87 16.74 4.67
N LYS A 247 17.97 16.59 3.67
CA LYS A 247 18.10 17.29 2.37
C LYS A 247 17.31 18.58 2.28
N GLY A 248 16.37 18.84 3.19
CA GLY A 248 15.47 19.99 3.10
C GLY A 248 14.43 19.89 1.98
N TRP A 249 14.09 18.67 1.54
CA TRP A 249 13.16 18.44 0.43
C TRP A 249 11.73 18.34 0.97
N ILE A 250 11.07 19.50 0.97
CA ILE A 250 9.78 19.69 1.62
C ILE A 250 8.64 18.93 0.97
N GLU A 251 8.77 18.54 -0.30
CA GLU A 251 7.76 17.75 -1.01
C GLU A 251 7.49 16.38 -0.36
N PHE A 252 8.43 15.86 0.42
CA PHE A 252 8.26 14.60 1.15
C PHE A 252 7.51 14.78 2.49
N SER A 253 7.21 16.01 2.92
CA SER A 253 6.42 16.26 4.13
C SER A 253 4.92 16.08 3.94
N VAL A 254 4.47 15.79 2.71
CA VAL A 254 3.06 15.55 2.36
C VAL A 254 2.94 14.22 1.61
N TYR A 255 1.90 13.47 1.92
CA TYR A 255 1.57 12.21 1.25
C TYR A 255 0.18 12.32 0.61
N PRO A 256 0.09 12.54 -0.71
CA PRO A 256 -1.17 12.42 -1.43
C PRO A 256 -1.54 10.95 -1.66
N LEU A 257 -2.69 10.52 -1.14
CA LEU A 257 -3.17 9.13 -1.16
C LEU A 257 -3.39 8.59 -2.58
N PHE A 258 -3.87 9.43 -3.49
CA PHE A 258 -4.15 9.03 -4.88
C PHE A 258 -3.01 9.50 -5.78
N SER A 259 -1.82 8.89 -5.62
CA SER A 259 -0.61 9.31 -6.33
C SER A 259 0.42 8.19 -6.52
N PRO A 260 1.49 8.39 -7.32
CA PRO A 260 2.51 7.38 -7.54
C PRO A 260 3.29 7.01 -6.27
N ILE A 261 3.29 7.86 -5.24
CA ILE A 261 3.98 7.55 -3.98
C ILE A 261 3.23 6.42 -3.24
N SER A 262 1.92 6.29 -3.43
CA SER A 262 1.10 5.27 -2.79
C SER A 262 1.42 3.87 -3.29
N LEU A 263 1.69 3.72 -4.59
CA LEU A 263 2.09 2.44 -5.16
C LEU A 263 3.44 1.98 -4.57
N ILE A 264 4.40 2.91 -4.43
CA ILE A 264 5.69 2.61 -3.79
C ILE A 264 5.51 2.29 -2.30
N ALA A 265 4.71 3.07 -1.58
CA ALA A 265 4.47 2.88 -0.15
C ALA A 265 3.79 1.53 0.14
N GLU A 266 2.69 1.22 -0.55
CA GLU A 266 1.96 -0.04 -0.41
C GLU A 266 2.78 -1.21 -0.92
N GLY A 267 3.45 -1.05 -2.06
CA GLY A 267 4.30 -2.09 -2.64
C GLY A 267 5.46 -2.47 -1.73
N SER A 268 6.15 -1.49 -1.17
CA SER A 268 7.24 -1.71 -0.22
C SER A 268 6.74 -2.25 1.13
N ALA A 269 5.58 -1.82 1.63
CA ALA A 269 4.99 -2.38 2.84
C ALA A 269 4.60 -3.87 2.66
N ASN A 270 3.99 -4.22 1.53
CA ASN A 270 3.64 -5.60 1.20
C ASN A 270 4.87 -6.49 0.95
N PHE A 271 5.88 -5.99 0.24
CA PHE A 271 7.14 -6.72 0.05
C PHE A 271 7.98 -6.78 1.34
N GLY A 272 7.83 -5.80 2.24
CA GLY A 272 8.47 -5.72 3.54
C GLY A 272 8.23 -6.94 4.43
N ILE A 273 7.08 -7.61 4.26
CA ILE A 273 6.78 -8.90 4.91
C ILE A 273 7.80 -9.97 4.49
N GLU A 274 8.09 -10.09 3.19
CA GLU A 274 9.06 -11.05 2.66
C GLU A 274 10.51 -10.65 2.98
N MET A 275 10.78 -9.33 3.05
CA MET A 275 12.07 -8.80 3.51
C MET A 275 12.37 -9.23 4.94
N ALA A 276 11.42 -9.02 5.87
CA ALA A 276 11.56 -9.44 7.25
C ALA A 276 11.57 -10.97 7.36
N PHE A 277 10.76 -11.67 6.58
CA PHE A 277 10.63 -13.13 6.68
C PHE A 277 10.87 -13.85 5.34
N PRO A 278 12.13 -13.96 4.89
CA PRO A 278 12.44 -14.67 3.66
C PRO A 278 12.21 -16.19 3.82
N LYS A 279 11.83 -16.84 2.73
CA LYS A 279 11.63 -18.30 2.64
C LYS A 279 10.71 -18.81 3.78
N ASN A 280 11.04 -19.97 4.36
CA ASN A 280 10.27 -20.57 5.45
C ASN A 280 10.52 -19.93 6.83
N SER A 281 11.20 -18.77 6.91
CA SER A 281 11.55 -18.18 8.21
C SER A 281 10.34 -17.64 8.97
N ARG A 282 9.29 -17.17 8.26
CA ARG A 282 7.99 -16.81 8.83
C ARG A 282 7.37 -17.98 9.58
N MET A 283 7.15 -19.07 8.84
CA MET A 283 6.55 -20.29 9.36
C MET A 283 7.30 -20.84 10.58
N LYS A 284 8.64 -20.82 10.55
CA LYS A 284 9.47 -21.25 11.69
C LYS A 284 9.27 -20.37 12.92
N PHE A 285 9.24 -19.05 12.73
CA PHE A 285 9.01 -18.09 13.81
C PHE A 285 7.63 -18.28 14.42
N GLU A 286 6.59 -18.31 13.59
CA GLU A 286 5.22 -18.43 14.07
C GLU A 286 4.98 -19.75 14.78
N LYS A 287 5.40 -20.90 14.22
CA LYS A 287 5.29 -22.22 14.87
C LYS A 287 5.94 -22.22 16.26
N LYS A 288 7.10 -21.58 16.38
CA LYS A 288 7.89 -21.57 17.62
C LYS A 288 7.37 -20.57 18.65
N VAL A 289 6.80 -19.45 18.21
CA VAL A 289 6.50 -18.29 19.07
C VAL A 289 5.01 -17.96 19.06
N LEU A 290 4.45 -17.56 17.91
CA LEU A 290 3.10 -17.01 17.85
C LEU A 290 2.02 -18.07 18.11
N PHE A 291 2.15 -19.27 17.56
CA PHE A 291 1.19 -20.36 17.78
C PHE A 291 1.09 -20.76 19.26
N PRO A 292 2.20 -20.99 19.98
CA PRO A 292 2.17 -21.18 21.43
C PRO A 292 1.54 -20.01 22.20
N LEU A 293 1.85 -18.75 21.85
CA LEU A 293 1.26 -17.59 22.51
C LEU A 293 -0.27 -17.49 22.32
N ALA A 294 -0.76 -17.90 21.16
CA ALA A 294 -2.18 -17.96 20.84
C ALA A 294 -2.89 -19.24 21.32
N ASN A 295 -2.17 -20.20 21.93
CA ASN A 295 -2.67 -21.54 22.24
C ASN A 295 -3.28 -22.28 21.04
N LEU A 296 -2.73 -22.09 19.84
CA LEU A 296 -3.21 -22.71 18.60
C LEU A 296 -2.38 -23.94 18.21
N ASP A 297 -3.05 -24.94 17.64
CA ASP A 297 -2.38 -26.09 17.04
C ASP A 297 -1.63 -25.67 15.76
N SER A 298 -0.34 -26.04 15.71
CA SER A 298 0.52 -25.72 14.58
C SER A 298 0.73 -26.90 13.61
N SER A 299 0.07 -28.04 13.84
CA SER A 299 0.23 -29.25 13.03
C SER A 299 -0.08 -29.04 11.54
N LYS A 300 -1.02 -28.15 11.22
CA LYS A 300 -1.46 -27.85 9.84
C LYS A 300 -0.84 -26.60 9.24
N VAL A 301 0.15 -25.98 9.88
CA VAL A 301 0.74 -24.70 9.43
C VAL A 301 1.36 -24.77 8.02
N GLU A 302 1.94 -25.91 7.65
CA GLU A 302 2.52 -26.06 6.30
C GLU A 302 1.44 -26.05 5.23
N LEU A 303 0.31 -26.72 5.47
CA LEU A 303 -0.85 -26.65 4.59
C LEU A 303 -1.43 -25.24 4.59
N TYR A 304 -1.51 -24.60 5.76
CA TYR A 304 -2.00 -23.23 5.92
C TYR A 304 -1.28 -22.26 4.98
N TYR A 305 0.05 -22.24 5.04
CA TYR A 305 0.83 -21.33 4.23
C TYR A 305 0.84 -21.65 2.74
N LYS A 306 0.77 -22.93 2.35
CA LYS A 306 0.63 -23.28 0.92
C LYS A 306 -0.71 -22.81 0.35
N VAL A 307 -1.80 -22.95 1.13
CA VAL A 307 -3.12 -22.45 0.74
C VAL A 307 -3.11 -20.92 0.63
N LEU A 308 -2.50 -20.22 1.59
CA LEU A 308 -2.37 -18.76 1.54
C LEU A 308 -1.54 -18.28 0.35
N GLU A 309 -0.42 -18.93 0.03
CA GLU A 309 0.39 -18.57 -1.15
C GLU A 309 -0.40 -18.68 -2.46
N LEU A 310 -1.24 -19.71 -2.60
CA LEU A 310 -2.12 -19.84 -3.76
C LEU A 310 -3.27 -18.82 -3.74
N THR A 311 -3.84 -18.56 -2.56
CA THR A 311 -4.92 -17.57 -2.39
C THR A 311 -4.44 -16.16 -2.73
N ASP A 312 -3.21 -15.81 -2.36
CA ASP A 312 -2.59 -14.52 -2.70
C ASP A 312 -2.50 -14.32 -4.22
N LYS A 313 -2.28 -15.38 -5.01
CA LYS A 313 -2.27 -15.30 -6.49
C LYS A 313 -3.64 -14.97 -7.08
N LEU A 314 -4.73 -15.16 -6.32
CA LEU A 314 -6.08 -14.74 -6.72
C LEU A 314 -6.32 -13.24 -6.47
N SER A 315 -5.38 -12.49 -5.89
CA SER A 315 -5.57 -11.05 -5.63
C SER A 315 -5.88 -10.26 -6.91
N TYR A 316 -5.29 -10.66 -8.04
CA TYR A 316 -5.53 -10.04 -9.34
C TYR A 316 -6.95 -10.25 -9.87
N ALA A 317 -7.68 -11.29 -9.42
CA ALA A 317 -9.11 -11.39 -9.73
C ALA A 317 -9.88 -10.21 -9.12
N GLY A 318 -9.42 -9.68 -7.98
CA GLY A 318 -9.95 -8.44 -7.42
C GLY A 318 -9.74 -7.24 -8.35
N ASN A 319 -8.60 -7.16 -9.03
CA ASN A 319 -8.31 -6.11 -10.00
C ASN A 319 -9.20 -6.25 -11.24
N GLU A 320 -9.42 -7.47 -11.76
CA GLU A 320 -10.35 -7.68 -12.88
C GLU A 320 -11.78 -7.32 -12.52
N ALA A 321 -12.20 -7.62 -11.29
CA ALA A 321 -13.51 -7.21 -10.80
C ALA A 321 -13.64 -5.68 -10.71
N ALA A 322 -12.62 -5.00 -10.18
CA ALA A 322 -12.58 -3.54 -10.12
C ALA A 322 -12.61 -2.93 -11.52
N ARG A 323 -11.80 -3.46 -12.44
CA ARG A 323 -11.72 -3.03 -13.84
C ARG A 323 -13.08 -3.09 -14.52
N ASN A 324 -13.72 -4.26 -14.53
CA ASN A 324 -15.00 -4.44 -15.22
C ASN A 324 -16.14 -3.65 -14.57
N TYR A 325 -16.14 -3.53 -13.23
CA TYR A 325 -17.16 -2.74 -12.53
C TYR A 325 -17.02 -1.23 -12.82
N LEU A 326 -15.81 -0.69 -12.70
CA LEU A 326 -15.55 0.75 -12.87
C LEU A 326 -15.67 1.20 -14.34
N ASP A 327 -15.41 0.30 -15.29
CA ASP A 327 -15.60 0.56 -16.72
C ASP A 327 -17.06 0.36 -17.18
N GLY A 328 -17.96 -0.02 -16.27
CA GLY A 328 -19.38 -0.23 -16.57
C GLY A 328 -19.69 -1.50 -17.36
N ASN A 329 -18.75 -2.44 -17.44
CA ASN A 329 -18.93 -3.73 -18.11
C ASN A 329 -19.75 -4.71 -17.27
N TRP A 330 -19.67 -4.60 -15.94
CA TRP A 330 -20.44 -5.43 -14.99
C TRP A 330 -21.25 -4.57 -14.04
N ASP A 331 -22.46 -5.05 -13.72
CA ASP A 331 -23.22 -4.51 -12.60
C ASP A 331 -22.71 -5.01 -11.23
N LYS A 332 -23.38 -4.57 -10.16
CA LYS A 332 -23.04 -4.94 -8.78
C LYS A 332 -23.18 -6.45 -8.53
N ASP A 333 -24.22 -7.09 -9.04
CA ASP A 333 -24.48 -8.51 -8.79
C ASP A 333 -23.51 -9.40 -9.57
N GLU A 334 -23.22 -9.05 -10.84
CA GLU A 334 -22.19 -9.68 -11.66
C GLU A 334 -20.82 -9.60 -11.00
N THR A 335 -20.44 -8.42 -10.51
CA THR A 335 -19.16 -8.18 -9.82
C THR A 335 -19.05 -8.99 -8.53
N LEU A 336 -20.10 -9.00 -7.70
CA LEU A 336 -20.12 -9.78 -6.45
C LEU A 336 -20.03 -11.29 -6.73
N ASN A 337 -20.75 -11.78 -7.73
CA ASN A 337 -20.69 -13.18 -8.15
C ASN A 337 -19.29 -13.56 -8.63
N TYR A 338 -18.66 -12.71 -9.43
CA TYR A 338 -17.28 -12.92 -9.88
C TYR A 338 -16.31 -13.00 -8.69
N MET A 339 -16.35 -12.04 -7.76
CA MET A 339 -15.47 -12.04 -6.58
C MET A 339 -15.64 -13.27 -5.68
N VAL A 340 -16.88 -13.74 -5.51
CA VAL A 340 -17.15 -14.95 -4.73
C VAL A 340 -16.55 -16.20 -5.38
N ASN A 341 -16.56 -16.26 -6.71
CA ASN A 341 -16.12 -17.45 -7.45
C ASN A 341 -14.62 -17.44 -7.74
N PHE A 342 -14.06 -16.30 -8.18
CA PHE A 342 -12.68 -16.18 -8.63
C PHE A 342 -11.71 -15.61 -7.60
N SER A 343 -12.20 -14.81 -6.64
CA SER A 343 -11.36 -14.29 -5.55
C SER A 343 -11.53 -15.06 -4.23
N LEU A 344 -12.32 -16.15 -4.22
CA LEU A 344 -12.65 -16.96 -3.02
C LEU A 344 -13.13 -16.13 -1.81
N ARG A 345 -13.80 -15.00 -2.06
CA ARG A 345 -14.35 -14.17 -0.99
C ARG A 345 -15.67 -14.75 -0.49
N SER A 346 -15.94 -14.60 0.81
CA SER A 346 -17.31 -14.72 1.31
C SER A 346 -18.17 -13.60 0.71
N LYS A 347 -19.50 -13.76 0.71
CA LYS A 347 -20.40 -12.73 0.18
C LYS A 347 -20.23 -11.40 0.91
N GLU A 348 -20.09 -11.44 2.22
CA GLU A 348 -19.90 -10.27 3.09
C GLU A 348 -18.57 -9.57 2.77
N ARG A 349 -17.49 -10.34 2.60
CA ARG A 349 -16.18 -9.81 2.20
C ARG A 349 -16.21 -9.23 0.78
N ALA A 350 -16.95 -9.85 -0.15
CA ALA A 350 -17.11 -9.34 -1.51
C ALA A 350 -17.83 -7.98 -1.50
N ILE A 351 -18.90 -7.83 -0.72
CA ILE A 351 -19.61 -6.55 -0.54
C ILE A 351 -18.67 -5.47 -0.02
N LYS A 352 -17.90 -5.75 1.04
CA LYS A 352 -16.91 -4.81 1.58
C LYS A 352 -15.81 -4.46 0.59
N SER A 353 -15.39 -5.42 -0.24
CA SER A 353 -14.39 -5.17 -1.28
C SER A 353 -14.94 -4.27 -2.38
N LEU A 354 -16.22 -4.44 -2.74
CA LEU A 354 -16.88 -3.57 -3.71
C LEU A 354 -17.08 -2.16 -3.15
N GLU A 355 -17.46 -1.98 -1.88
CA GLU A 355 -17.51 -0.66 -1.22
C GLU A 355 -16.14 0.04 -1.26
N PHE A 356 -15.05 -0.73 -1.07
CA PHE A 356 -13.69 -0.21 -1.20
C PHE A 356 -13.37 0.22 -2.64
N ILE A 357 -13.77 -0.58 -3.64
CA ILE A 357 -13.59 -0.25 -5.07
C ILE A 357 -14.43 0.98 -5.46
N GLU A 358 -15.67 1.08 -5.01
CA GLU A 358 -16.53 2.25 -5.24
C GLU A 358 -15.87 3.53 -4.68
N LYS A 359 -15.22 3.44 -3.50
CA LYS A 359 -14.58 4.58 -2.84
C LYS A 359 -13.19 4.93 -3.38
N TYR A 360 -12.31 3.95 -3.52
CA TYR A 360 -10.89 4.13 -3.81
C TYR A 360 -10.51 3.73 -5.24
N ARG A 361 -11.44 3.16 -6.00
CA ARG A 361 -11.34 2.93 -7.44
C ARG A 361 -10.10 2.12 -7.81
N SER A 362 -9.25 2.61 -8.72
CA SER A 362 -8.04 1.91 -9.16
C SER A 362 -6.93 1.79 -8.09
N TYR A 363 -7.11 2.38 -6.89
CA TYR A 363 -6.15 2.25 -5.77
C TYR A 363 -5.83 0.79 -5.40
N VAL A 364 -6.76 -0.15 -5.65
CA VAL A 364 -6.58 -1.58 -5.36
C VAL A 364 -5.32 -2.19 -5.95
N ILE A 365 -4.76 -1.63 -7.03
CA ILE A 365 -3.52 -2.12 -7.65
C ILE A 365 -2.29 -1.88 -6.77
N ASN A 366 -2.32 -0.88 -5.87
CA ASN A 366 -1.17 -0.50 -5.07
C ASN A 366 -0.69 -1.64 -4.16
N TYR A 367 -1.60 -2.55 -3.78
CA TYR A 367 -1.29 -3.70 -2.94
C TYR A 367 -0.56 -4.83 -3.68
N ASN A 368 -1.10 -5.27 -4.82
CA ASN A 368 -0.57 -6.43 -5.55
C ASN A 368 0.49 -6.01 -6.58
N LEU A 369 0.12 -5.16 -7.54
CA LEU A 369 1.04 -4.66 -8.56
C LEU A 369 2.18 -3.87 -7.92
N GLY A 370 1.89 -3.06 -6.89
CA GLY A 370 2.95 -2.37 -6.14
C GLY A 370 3.97 -3.34 -5.53
N LYS A 371 3.49 -4.43 -4.92
CA LYS A 371 4.36 -5.47 -4.35
C LYS A 371 5.23 -6.11 -5.43
N ASP A 372 4.62 -6.45 -6.56
CA ASP A 372 5.32 -7.11 -7.67
C ASP A 372 6.39 -6.18 -8.28
N ILE A 373 6.06 -4.91 -8.55
CA ILE A 373 7.02 -3.92 -9.06
C ILE A 373 8.21 -3.73 -8.10
N VAL A 374 7.95 -3.57 -6.80
CA VAL A 374 9.02 -3.40 -5.81
C VAL A 374 9.85 -4.67 -5.69
N LYS A 375 9.22 -5.84 -5.64
CA LYS A 375 9.91 -7.13 -5.57
C LYS A 375 10.82 -7.34 -6.79
N ASP A 376 10.28 -7.16 -7.99
CA ASP A 376 11.00 -7.36 -9.25
C ASP A 376 12.17 -6.40 -9.37
N TYR A 377 12.03 -5.14 -8.93
CA TYR A 377 13.12 -4.19 -8.83
C TYR A 377 14.25 -4.69 -7.92
N ILE A 378 13.92 -5.12 -6.71
CA ILE A 378 14.92 -5.57 -5.75
C ILE A 378 15.61 -6.85 -6.27
N GLU A 379 14.85 -7.83 -6.77
CA GLU A 379 15.39 -9.11 -7.24
C GLU A 379 16.22 -8.95 -8.53
N ARG A 380 15.77 -8.15 -9.51
CA ARG A 380 16.56 -7.93 -10.75
C ARG A 380 17.89 -7.26 -10.50
N ASN A 381 17.99 -6.46 -9.43
CA ASN A 381 19.21 -5.77 -9.01
C ASN A 381 20.10 -6.61 -8.06
N GLY A 382 19.81 -7.91 -7.95
CA GLY A 382 20.60 -8.87 -7.17
C GLY A 382 20.18 -9.00 -5.70
N GLY A 383 19.08 -8.36 -5.30
CA GLY A 383 18.50 -8.41 -3.97
C GLY A 383 17.68 -9.68 -3.70
N ILE A 384 18.25 -10.86 -3.93
CA ILE A 384 17.58 -12.14 -3.67
C ILE A 384 17.79 -12.62 -2.22
N ALA A 385 16.97 -13.56 -1.75
CA ALA A 385 16.98 -14.05 -0.37
C ALA A 385 18.32 -14.65 0.08
N GLU A 386 19.13 -15.14 -0.86
CA GLU A 386 20.48 -15.68 -0.66
C GLU A 386 21.52 -14.59 -0.36
N TYR A 387 21.25 -13.34 -0.76
CA TYR A 387 22.15 -12.19 -0.57
C TYR A 387 21.47 -11.12 0.30
N PRO A 388 21.26 -11.39 1.61
CA PRO A 388 20.46 -10.53 2.48
C PRO A 388 21.02 -9.11 2.58
N GLU A 389 22.34 -8.93 2.65
CA GLU A 389 22.95 -7.59 2.72
C GLU A 389 22.61 -6.74 1.49
N ARG A 390 22.76 -7.29 0.29
CA ARG A 390 22.41 -6.58 -0.95
C ARG A 390 20.90 -6.30 -1.04
N ARG A 391 20.09 -7.29 -0.65
CA ARG A 391 18.63 -7.18 -0.64
C ARG A 391 18.17 -6.04 0.28
N TRP A 392 18.68 -5.96 1.50
CA TRP A 392 18.33 -4.89 2.45
C TRP A 392 18.93 -3.54 2.07
N GLN A 393 20.14 -3.49 1.50
CA GLN A 393 20.73 -2.25 0.98
C GLN A 393 19.84 -1.62 -0.09
N LEU A 394 19.43 -2.42 -1.09
CA LEU A 394 18.53 -1.96 -2.15
C LEU A 394 17.18 -1.51 -1.62
N PHE A 395 16.65 -2.21 -0.61
CA PHE A 395 15.39 -1.85 0.01
C PHE A 395 15.50 -0.53 0.77
N GLU A 396 16.52 -0.33 1.60
CA GLU A 396 16.76 0.96 2.28
C GLU A 396 16.96 2.11 1.27
N GLU A 397 17.69 1.88 0.19
CA GLU A 397 17.87 2.85 -0.90
C GLU A 397 16.53 3.23 -1.53
N LEU A 398 15.68 2.26 -1.85
CA LEU A 398 14.33 2.49 -2.38
C LEU A 398 13.47 3.33 -1.42
N LEU A 399 13.49 3.03 -0.12
CA LEU A 399 12.70 3.77 0.89
C LEU A 399 13.24 5.17 1.20
N SER A 400 14.48 5.49 0.80
CA SER A 400 15.16 6.72 1.15
C SER A 400 15.52 7.62 -0.03
N THR A 401 15.01 7.30 -1.23
CA THR A 401 15.24 8.07 -2.46
C THR A 401 13.93 8.38 -3.20
N PRO A 402 13.88 9.42 -4.06
CA PRO A 402 12.68 9.82 -4.81
C PRO A 402 12.28 8.84 -5.93
N GLN A 403 11.80 7.64 -5.57
CA GLN A 403 11.45 6.61 -6.53
C GLN A 403 10.07 6.83 -7.15
N THR A 404 9.88 6.38 -8.39
CA THR A 404 8.58 6.33 -9.06
C THR A 404 8.31 4.92 -9.59
N PRO A 405 7.06 4.50 -9.72
CA PRO A 405 6.70 3.18 -10.25
C PRO A 405 7.33 2.90 -11.62
N SER A 406 7.21 3.81 -12.58
CA SER A 406 7.87 3.67 -13.89
C SER A 406 9.40 3.62 -13.79
N GLY A 407 9.99 4.38 -12.87
CA GLY A 407 11.44 4.35 -12.64
C GLY A 407 11.92 3.02 -12.06
N LEU A 408 11.07 2.31 -11.32
CA LEU A 408 11.34 0.96 -10.86
C LEU A 408 11.11 -0.08 -11.96
N MET A 409 10.54 0.22 -13.12
CA MET A 409 10.33 -0.74 -14.21
C MET A 409 11.35 -0.62 -15.36
N GLU A 410 12.10 0.48 -15.41
CA GLU A 410 13.24 0.72 -16.32
C GLU A 410 14.44 -0.18 -15.97
#